data_AF-A0A934B1K4-F1
#
_entry.id   AF-A0A934B1K4-F1
#
_cell.length_a   1.000
_cell.length_b   1.000
_cell.length_c   1.000
_cell.angle_alpha   90.00
_cell.angle_beta   90.00
_cell.angle_gamma   90.00
#
_symmetry.space_group_name_H-M   'P 1'
#
loop_
_entity.id
_entity.type
_entity.pdbx_description
1 polymer ?
#
loop_
_entity_poly.entity_id
_entity_poly.type
_entity_poly.pdbx_seq_one_letter_code
_entity_poly.pdbx_strand_id
1 'polypeptide(L)'
;MNARLLRTFVDTVQEEGSIPIVVFFPSKQELQRPQSTSPVGIQVAQAAGVAYLDSTPCFSAIPLSDLYMPENHYTLRGNAALATCVAAVLNKELTSLDSPNN
;
A
#
# COMPACT_ATOMS: atom_id res chain seq x y z
N MET A 1 8.30 7.19 -9.72
CA MET A 1 8.47 5.73 -9.92
C MET A 1 8.03 5.38 -11.33
N ASN A 2 8.69 4.45 -12.02
CA ASN A 2 8.22 3.93 -13.30
C ASN A 2 7.92 2.42 -13.20
N ALA A 3 7.07 1.89 -14.09
CA ALA A 3 6.59 0.51 -14.02
C ALA A 3 7.71 -0.52 -14.15
N ARG A 4 8.70 -0.26 -15.02
CA ARG A 4 9.84 -1.16 -15.23
C ARG A 4 10.70 -1.30 -13.98
N LEU A 5 11.02 -0.20 -13.31
CA LEU A 5 11.80 -0.20 -12.07
C LEU A 5 11.05 -0.93 -10.95
N LEU A 6 9.74 -0.71 -10.84
CA LEU A 6 8.92 -1.42 -9.84
C LEU A 6 8.93 -2.93 -10.10
N ARG A 7 8.68 -3.37 -11.34
CA ARG A 7 8.72 -4.79 -11.71
C ARG A 7 10.08 -5.40 -11.41
N THR A 8 11.16 -4.77 -11.88
CA THR A 8 12.53 -5.25 -11.63
C THR A 8 12.84 -5.35 -10.14
N PHE A 9 12.45 -4.37 -9.33
CA PHE A 9 12.65 -4.46 -7.88
C PHE A 9 11.89 -5.63 -7.27
N VAL A 10 10.63 -5.82 -7.65
CA VAL A 10 9.80 -6.95 -7.19
C VAL A 10 10.41 -8.30 -7.59
N ASP A 11 10.88 -8.43 -8.82
CA ASP A 11 11.59 -9.63 -9.29
C ASP A 11 12.83 -9.92 -8.43
N THR A 12 13.70 -8.91 -8.26
CA THR A 12 14.96 -9.08 -7.53
C THR A 12 14.72 -9.50 -6.09
N VAL A 13 13.78 -8.88 -5.37
CA VAL A 13 13.52 -9.29 -3.97
C VAL A 13 12.90 -10.69 -3.88
N GLN A 14 12.12 -11.12 -4.87
CA GLN A 14 11.60 -12.50 -4.94
C GLN A 14 12.71 -13.52 -5.20
N GLU A 15 13.62 -13.21 -6.12
CA GLU A 15 14.79 -14.04 -6.43
C GLU A 15 15.73 -14.20 -5.22
N GLU A 16 15.81 -13.18 -4.37
CA GLU A 16 16.54 -13.20 -3.10
C GLU A 16 15.78 -13.90 -1.95
N GLY A 17 14.61 -14.49 -2.23
CA GLY A 17 13.84 -15.28 -1.27
C GLY A 17 12.92 -14.45 -0.36
N SER A 18 12.67 -13.18 -0.68
CA SER A 18 11.73 -12.33 0.05
C SER A 18 10.32 -12.37 -0.55
N ILE A 19 9.32 -12.00 0.26
CA ILE A 19 7.95 -11.79 -0.19
C ILE A 19 7.73 -10.28 -0.38
N PRO A 20 7.61 -9.78 -1.63
CA PRO A 20 7.34 -8.36 -1.86
C PRO A 20 5.90 -8.01 -1.48
N ILE A 21 5.74 -6.98 -0.66
CA ILE A 21 4.44 -6.41 -0.34
C ILE A 21 4.46 -4.94 -0.78
N VAL A 22 3.72 -4.64 -1.85
CA VAL A 22 3.57 -3.28 -2.36
C VAL A 22 2.29 -2.68 -1.81
N VAL A 23 2.41 -1.53 -1.15
CA VAL A 23 1.26 -0.83 -0.58
C VAL A 23 1.15 0.56 -1.17
N PHE A 24 -0.04 0.90 -1.68
CA PHE A 24 -0.35 2.26 -2.11
C PHE A 24 -0.82 3.07 -0.90
N PHE A 25 -0.13 4.18 -0.62
CA PHE A 25 -0.51 5.15 0.40
C PHE A 25 -1.11 6.40 -0.27
N PRO A 26 -2.41 6.68 -0.07
CA PRO A 26 -3.03 7.86 -0.64
C PRO A 26 -2.49 9.14 -0.01
N SER A 27 -2.30 10.16 -0.82
CA SER A 27 -2.07 11.52 -0.38
C SER A 27 -3.37 12.15 0.11
N LYS A 28 -3.24 13.26 0.87
CA LYS A 28 -4.37 14.07 1.29
C LYS A 28 -5.26 14.51 0.12
N GLN A 29 -4.66 14.85 -1.02
CA GLN A 29 -5.40 15.28 -2.21
C GLN A 29 -6.20 14.14 -2.85
N GLU A 30 -5.66 12.92 -2.85
CA GLU A 30 -6.32 11.73 -3.40
C GLU A 30 -7.53 11.31 -2.56
N LEU A 31 -7.52 11.54 -1.24
CA LEU A 31 -8.68 11.30 -0.39
C LEU A 31 -9.71 12.44 -0.39
N GLN A 32 -9.30 13.67 -0.70
CA GLN A 32 -10.17 14.84 -0.65
C GLN A 32 -11.16 14.95 -1.82
N ARG A 33 -10.81 14.39 -2.98
CA ARG A 33 -11.56 14.59 -4.21
C ARG A 33 -11.80 13.27 -4.92
N PRO A 34 -13.01 13.04 -5.47
CA PRO A 34 -13.21 12.00 -6.45
C PRO A 34 -12.22 12.22 -7.59
N GLN A 35 -11.30 11.28 -7.76
CA GLN A 35 -10.32 11.34 -8.83
C GLN A 35 -10.99 10.85 -10.12
N SER A 36 -10.89 11.62 -11.21
CA SER A 36 -11.34 11.18 -12.53
C SER A 36 -10.45 10.08 -13.13
N THR A 37 -9.25 9.91 -12.57
CA THR A 37 -8.24 8.93 -12.99
C THR A 37 -7.62 8.28 -11.76
N SER A 38 -7.23 7.01 -11.84
CA SER A 38 -6.53 6.36 -10.73
C SER A 38 -5.25 7.12 -10.33
N PRO A 39 -4.87 7.14 -9.04
CA PRO A 39 -3.57 7.62 -8.59
C PRO A 39 -2.39 7.11 -9.43
N VAL A 40 -1.39 7.97 -9.67
CA VAL A 40 -0.21 7.60 -10.48
C VAL A 40 0.50 6.35 -9.91
N GLY A 41 0.58 6.23 -8.58
CA GLY A 41 1.15 5.05 -7.94
C GLY A 41 0.41 3.75 -8.30
N ILE A 42 -0.93 3.79 -8.32
CA ILE A 42 -1.77 2.66 -8.73
C ILE A 42 -1.57 2.35 -10.21
N GLN A 43 -1.57 3.37 -11.08
CA GLN A 43 -1.33 3.18 -12.52
C GLN A 43 0.03 2.50 -12.77
N VAL A 44 1.07 2.90 -12.03
CA VAL A 44 2.41 2.31 -12.13
C VAL A 44 2.41 0.86 -11.70
N ALA A 45 1.74 0.51 -10.58
CA ALA A 45 1.64 -0.88 -10.12
C ALA A 45 0.87 -1.77 -11.13
N GLN A 46 -0.24 -1.25 -11.65
CA GLN A 46 -1.04 -1.92 -12.69
C GLN A 46 -0.22 -2.15 -13.98
N ALA A 47 0.48 -1.11 -14.46
CA ALA A 47 1.33 -1.22 -15.64
C ALA A 47 2.54 -2.15 -15.44
N ALA A 48 3.00 -2.31 -14.20
CA ALA A 48 4.07 -3.25 -13.85
C ALA A 48 3.57 -4.71 -13.71
N GLY A 49 2.26 -4.95 -13.72
CA GLY A 49 1.68 -6.26 -13.42
C GLY A 49 1.99 -6.72 -11.99
N VAL A 50 2.13 -5.77 -11.05
CA VAL A 50 2.48 -6.03 -9.66
C VAL A 50 1.22 -5.91 -8.80
N ALA A 51 0.95 -6.94 -8.01
CA ALA A 51 -0.11 -6.89 -7.01
C ALA A 51 0.21 -5.84 -5.95
N TYR A 52 -0.81 -5.10 -5.51
CA TYR A 52 -0.66 -4.06 -4.51
C TYR A 52 -1.86 -4.05 -3.55
N LEU A 53 -1.62 -3.63 -2.32
CA LEU A 53 -2.66 -3.28 -1.36
C LEU A 53 -3.04 -1.81 -1.52
N ASP A 54 -4.30 -1.54 -1.87
CA ASP A 54 -4.87 -0.20 -1.79
C ASP A 54 -5.26 0.10 -0.34
N SER A 55 -4.55 1.00 0.32
CA SER A 55 -4.86 1.40 1.70
C SER A 55 -5.93 2.49 1.82
N THR A 56 -6.47 2.98 0.70
CA THR A 56 -7.54 4.00 0.69
C THR A 56 -8.74 3.64 1.59
N PRO A 57 -9.27 2.40 1.55
CA PRO A 57 -10.41 2.02 2.39
C PRO A 57 -10.12 2.07 3.90
N CYS A 58 -8.85 1.94 4.30
CA CYS A 58 -8.41 1.93 5.70
C CYS A 58 -8.66 3.28 6.40
N PHE A 59 -8.87 4.34 5.61
CA PHE A 59 -9.09 5.71 6.10
C PHE A 59 -10.56 6.14 6.08
N SER A 60 -11.46 5.31 5.56
CA SER A 60 -12.86 5.66 5.29
C SER A 60 -13.64 6.20 6.50
N ALA A 61 -13.27 5.80 7.72
CA ALA A 61 -13.92 6.21 8.96
C ALA A 61 -13.21 7.35 9.73
N ILE A 62 -12.15 7.95 9.17
CA ILE A 62 -11.31 8.93 9.88
C ILE A 62 -11.37 10.28 9.16
N PRO A 63 -11.69 11.38 9.86
CA PRO A 63 -11.64 12.72 9.28
C PRO A 63 -10.26 13.04 8.71
N LEU A 64 -10.21 13.74 7.58
CA LEU A 64 -8.93 14.12 6.94
C LEU A 64 -8.01 14.96 7.84
N SER A 65 -8.59 15.77 8.74
CA SER A 65 -7.86 16.54 9.76
C SER A 65 -7.11 15.65 10.75
N ASP A 66 -7.63 14.45 10.98
CA ASP A 66 -7.08 13.48 11.92
C ASP A 66 -6.11 12.52 11.21
N LEU A 67 -6.11 12.47 9.88
CA LEU A 67 -5.23 11.64 9.07
C LEU A 67 -3.91 12.33 8.74
N TYR A 68 -3.93 13.63 8.43
CA TYR A 68 -2.75 14.35 7.95
C TYR A 68 -2.40 15.56 8.79
N MET A 69 -1.11 15.73 9.01
CA MET A 69 -0.50 16.98 9.45
C MET A 69 -0.54 18.05 8.34
N PRO A 70 -0.37 19.34 8.67
CA PRO A 70 -0.41 20.44 7.69
C PRO A 70 0.49 20.23 6.45
N GLU A 71 1.66 19.63 6.64
CA GLU A 71 2.67 19.33 5.62
C GLU A 71 2.41 18.04 4.82
N ASN A 72 1.23 17.44 4.96
CA ASN A 72 0.78 16.21 4.28
C ASN A 72 1.49 14.91 4.73
N HIS A 73 2.15 14.91 5.89
CA HIS A 73 2.51 13.67 6.58
C HIS A 73 1.31 13.08 7.31
N TYR A 74 1.28 11.75 7.49
CA TYR A 74 0.29 11.13 8.34
C TYR A 74 0.50 11.54 9.81
N THR A 75 -0.59 11.78 10.53
CA THR A 75 -0.56 11.89 11.98
C THR A 75 -0.26 10.54 12.61
N LEU A 76 -0.06 10.50 13.94
CA LEU A 76 -0.01 9.25 14.69
C LEU A 76 -1.26 8.38 14.46
N ARG A 77 -2.45 8.99 14.44
CA ARG A 77 -3.72 8.28 14.22
C ARG A 77 -3.83 7.75 12.79
N GLY A 78 -3.39 8.53 11.79
CA GLY A 78 -3.30 8.09 10.40
C GLY A 78 -2.38 6.88 10.23
N ASN A 79 -1.18 6.94 10.80
CA ASN A 79 -0.23 5.82 10.78
C ASN A 79 -0.77 4.57 11.50
N ALA A 80 -1.47 4.74 12.64
CA ALA A 80 -2.06 3.60 13.36
C ALA A 80 -3.16 2.90 12.55
N ALA A 81 -4.01 3.68 11.85
CA ALA A 81 -5.04 3.13 10.97
C ALA A 81 -4.42 2.36 9.79
N LEU A 82 -3.39 2.93 9.16
CA LEU A 82 -2.64 2.28 8.09
C LEU A 82 -1.98 0.99 8.58
N ALA A 83 -1.29 1.03 9.72
CA ALA A 83 -0.60 -0.11 10.30
C ALA A 83 -1.56 -1.27 10.59
N THR A 84 -2.75 -0.98 11.14
CA THR A 84 -3.79 -2.00 11.37
C THR A 84 -4.19 -2.70 10.08
N CYS A 85 -4.35 -1.94 9.00
CA CYS A 85 -4.73 -2.47 7.70
C CYS A 85 -3.64 -3.34 7.08
N VAL A 86 -2.40 -2.88 7.13
CA VAL A 86 -1.23 -3.61 6.60
C VAL A 86 -0.93 -4.85 7.42
N ALA A 87 -1.11 -4.81 8.75
CA ALA A 87 -0.89 -5.94 9.63
C ALA A 87 -1.74 -7.17 9.26
N ALA A 88 -2.99 -6.97 8.83
CA ALA A 88 -3.85 -8.06 8.39
C ALA A 88 -3.27 -8.80 7.15
N VAL A 89 -2.71 -8.05 6.20
CA VAL A 89 -2.06 -8.62 5.02
C VAL A 89 -0.75 -9.32 5.41
N LEU A 90 0.08 -8.68 6.23
CA LEU A 90 1.32 -9.27 6.73
C LEU A 90 1.09 -10.59 7.46
N ASN A 91 0.12 -10.63 8.37
CA ASN A 91 -0.20 -11.84 9.14
C ASN A 91 -0.68 -12.97 8.24
N LYS A 92 -1.43 -12.67 7.18
CA LYS A 92 -1.87 -13.68 6.20
C LYS A 92 -0.67 -14.28 5.46
N GLU A 93 0.27 -13.46 5.01
CA GLU A 93 1.48 -13.94 4.33
C GLU A 93 2.43 -14.68 5.26
N LEU A 94 2.55 -14.27 6.53
CA LEU A 94 3.38 -14.99 7.51
C LEU A 94 2.77 -16.35 7.86
N THR A 95 1.45 -16.44 8.01
CA THR A 95 0.77 -17.70 8.34
C THR A 95 0.86 -18.71 7.19
N SER A 96 0.94 -18.25 5.94
CA SER A 96 1.11 -19.13 4.77
C SER A 96 2.51 -19.74 4.71
N LEU A 97 3.52 -19.10 5.33
CA LEU A 97 4.87 -19.66 5.48
C LEU A 97 4.95 -20.72 6.57
N ASP A 98 4.19 -20.56 7.65
CA ASP A 98 4.16 -21.50 8.79
C ASP A 98 3.33 -22.75 8.50
N SER A 99 2.59 -22.77 7.40
CA SER A 99 1.86 -23.94 6.94
C SER A 99 2.75 -24.74 5.97
N PRO A 100 3.42 -25.82 6.41
CA PRO A 100 4.12 -26.70 5.48
C PRO A 100 3.08 -27.22 4.48
N ASN A 101 3.32 -26.98 3.19
CA ASN A 101 2.46 -27.51 2.15
C ASN A 101 2.36 -29.04 2.29
N ASN A 102 1.11 -29.51 2.19
CA ASN A 102 0.72 -30.89 1.92
C ASN A 102 1.30 -31.37 0.59
#